data_AF-A0A971PBW8-F1
#
_entry.id   AF-A0A971PBW8-F1
#
_cell.length_a   1.000
_cell.length_b   1.000
_cell.length_c   1.000
_cell.angle_alpha   90.00
_cell.angle_beta   90.00
_cell.angle_gamma   90.00
#
_symmetry.space_group_name_H-M   'P 1'
#
loop_
_entity.id
_entity.type
_entity.pdbx_description
1 polymer ?
#
loop_
_entity_poly.entity_id
_entity_poly.type
_entity_poly.pdbx_seq_one_letter_code
_entity_poly.pdbx_strand_id
1 'polypeptide(L)' 'MMIKCPICGGLQVGRVGNEQYYCWNCFMEFNYNKGRINLYEVAEDGSLIAMDRSPELL' A
#
# COMPACT_ATOMS: atom_id res chain seq x y z
N MET A 1 -8.01 12.77 -9.99
CA MET A 1 -7.32 11.47 -10.15
C MET A 1 -7.81 10.54 -9.06
N MET A 2 -8.29 9.36 -9.41
CA MET A 2 -8.89 8.42 -8.45
C MET A 2 -7.83 7.41 -8.04
N ILE A 3 -7.46 7.40 -6.75
CA ILE A 3 -6.47 6.45 -6.23
C ILE A 3 -7.14 5.09 -6.10
N LYS A 4 -6.52 4.07 -6.70
CA LYS A 4 -6.95 2.67 -6.61
C LYS A 4 -5.96 1.89 -5.78
N CYS A 5 -6.45 0.87 -5.09
CA CYS A 5 -5.56 -0.07 -4.41
C CYS A 5 -4.70 -0.79 -5.48
N PRO A 6 -3.37 -0.81 -5.37
CA PRO A 6 -2.50 -1.51 -6.31
C PRO A 6 -2.58 -3.05 -6.17
N ILE A 7 -3.27 -3.56 -5.14
CA ILE A 7 -3.46 -4.99 -4.89
C ILE A 7 -4.77 -5.49 -5.48
N CYS A 8 -5.91 -4.91 -5.10
CA CYS A 8 -7.23 -5.37 -5.54
C CYS A 8 -7.87 -4.50 -6.64
N GLY A 9 -7.27 -3.36 -7.00
CA GLY A 9 -7.87 -2.39 -7.94
C GLY A 9 -9.08 -1.63 -7.38
N GLY A 10 -9.48 -1.91 -6.13
CA GLY A 10 -10.65 -1.34 -5.49
C GLY A 10 -10.52 0.15 -5.17
N LEU A 11 -11.66 0.79 -4.97
CA LEU A 11 -11.81 2.22 -4.62
C LEU A 11 -11.96 2.48 -3.13
N GLN A 12 -12.03 1.41 -2.33
CA GLN A 12 -12.12 1.47 -0.87
C GLN A 12 -10.73 1.77 -0.30
N VAL A 13 -10.20 2.94 -0.66
CA VAL A 13 -8.89 3.45 -0.29
C VAL A 13 -9.07 4.78 0.43
N GLY A 14 -8.54 4.88 1.64
CA GLY A 14 -8.47 6.12 2.43
C GLY A 14 -7.07 6.73 2.39
N ARG A 15 -6.96 8.04 2.53
CA ARG A 15 -5.68 8.72 2.76
C ARG A 15 -5.41 8.77 4.26
N VAL A 16 -4.27 8.23 4.69
CA VAL A 16 -3.85 8.16 6.10
C VAL A 16 -2.69 9.09 6.43
N GLY A 17 -1.98 9.58 5.41
CA GLY A 17 -0.87 10.51 5.58
C GLY A 17 -0.57 11.32 4.32
N ASN A 18 0.59 11.98 4.29
CA ASN A 18 1.02 12.67 3.08
C ASN A 18 1.46 11.66 2.02
N GLU A 19 0.76 11.63 0.89
CA GLU A 19 0.98 10.67 -0.22
C GLU A 19 0.91 9.19 0.21
N GLN A 20 0.27 8.92 1.35
CA GLN A 20 0.11 7.59 1.96
C GLN A 20 -1.37 7.22 2.04
N TYR A 21 -1.66 5.98 1.64
CA TYR A 21 -3.00 5.48 1.41
C TYR A 21 -3.17 4.09 1.99
N TYR A 22 -4.35 3.80 2.52
CA TYR A 22 -4.69 2.51 3.11
C TYR A 22 -5.92 1.92 2.42
N CYS A 23 -5.89 0.63 2.11
CA CYS A 23 -7.03 -0.08 1.53
C CYS A 23 -7.77 -0.91 2.59
N TRP A 24 -9.07 -0.62 2.76
CA TRP A 24 -9.92 -1.30 3.75
C TRP A 24 -10.13 -2.79 3.48
N ASN A 25 -10.12 -3.21 2.21
CA ASN A 25 -10.32 -4.62 1.85
C ASN A 25 -9.05 -5.47 1.93
N CYS A 26 -7.89 -4.85 1.71
CA CYS A 26 -6.62 -5.57 1.62
C CYS A 26 -5.80 -5.48 2.90
N PHE A 27 -6.18 -4.61 3.85
CA PHE A 27 -5.38 -4.31 5.04
C PHE A 27 -3.94 -3.90 4.68
N MET A 28 -3.80 -3.15 3.58
CA MET A 28 -2.52 -2.77 3.01
C MET A 28 -2.41 -1.25 2.95
N GLU A 29 -1.29 -0.75 3.44
CA GLU A 29 -0.86 0.64 3.28
C GLU A 29 0.12 0.76 2.10
N PHE A 30 0.04 1.85 1.37
CA PHE A 30 0.91 2.10 0.22
C PHE A 30 1.12 3.58 -0.02
N ASN A 31 2.26 3.90 -0.63
CA ASN A 31 2.62 5.26 -0.98
C ASN A 31 3.30 5.29 -2.36
N TYR A 32 3.11 6.40 -3.07
CA TYR A 32 3.79 6.66 -4.33
C TYR A 32 4.98 7.58 -4.06
N ASN A 33 6.20 7.05 -4.11
CA ASN A 33 7.41 7.85 -3.95
C ASN A 33 8.23 7.83 -5.25
N LYS A 34 8.38 8.97 -5.92
CA LYS A 34 9.25 9.12 -7.10
C LYS A 34 9.05 8.04 -8.19
N GLY A 35 7.80 7.65 -8.43
CA GLY A 35 7.45 6.62 -9.42
C GLY A 35 7.61 5.17 -8.93
N ARG A 36 7.98 4.95 -7.67
CA ARG A 36 7.97 3.65 -6.99
C ARG A 36 6.75 3.56 -6.08
N ILE A 37 6.18 2.36 -6.01
CA ILE A 37 5.10 2.03 -5.08
C ILE A 37 5.74 1.28 -3.92
N ASN A 38 5.69 1.84 -2.72
CA ASN A 38 6.02 1.10 -1.51
C ASN A 38 4.73 0.49 -0.96
N LEU A 39 4.79 -0.77 -0.58
CA LEU A 39 3.65 -1.53 -0.06
C LEU A 39 4.00 -2.03 1.35
N TYR A 40 3.04 -1.88 2.25
CA TYR A 40 3.14 -2.30 3.63
C TYR A 40 1.87 -3.09 3.98
N GLU A 41 2.05 -4.31 4.47
CA GLU A 41 0.96 -5.05 5.09
C GLU A 41 0.77 -4.51 6.51
N VAL A 42 -0.48 -4.25 6.88
CA VAL A 42 -0.83 -3.85 8.24
C VAL A 42 -1.17 -5.12 9.01
N ALA A 43 -0.30 -5.52 9.92
CA ALA A 43 -0.53 -6.66 10.78
C ALA A 43 -1.67 -6.41 11.78
N GLU A 44 -2.16 -7.47 12.43
CA GLU A 44 -3.28 -7.38 13.39
C GLU A 44 -3.01 -6.44 14.57
N ASP A 45 -1.73 -6.29 14.96
CA ASP A 45 -1.29 -5.38 16.01
C ASP A 45 -1.09 -3.94 15.52
N GLY A 46 -1.33 -3.68 14.23
CA GLY A 46 -1.16 -2.38 13.59
C GLY A 46 0.29 -2.08 13.14
N SER A 47 1.22 -3.03 13.28
CA SER A 47 2.57 -2.87 12.76
C SER A 47 2.59 -2.93 11.22
N LEU A 48 3.52 -2.19 10.62
CA LEU A 48 3.69 -2.14 9.16
C LEU A 48 4.81 -3.08 8.72
N ILE A 49 4.46 -4.11 7.96
CA ILE A 49 5.41 -5.08 7.39
C ILE A 49 5.67 -4.70 5.94
N ALA A 50 6.89 -4.26 5.64
CA ALA A 50 7.27 -3.88 4.28
C ALA A 50 7.23 -5.09 3.33
N MET A 51 6.43 -4.97 2.28
CA MET A 51 6.34 -5.96 1.20
C MET A 51 7.41 -5.61 0.17
N ASP A 52 8.60 -6.16 0.35
CA ASP A 52 9.68 -5.99 -0.61
C ASP A 52 9.35 -6.80 -1.87
N ARG A 53 8.96 -6.10 -2.94
CA ARG A 53 8.96 -6.65 -4.30
C ARG A 53 10.24 -6.22 -5.00
N SER A 54 11.42 -6.52 -4.45
CA SER A 54 12.61 -6.53 -5.28
C SER A 54 12.46 -7.69 -6.28
N PRO A 55 12.53 -7.43 -7.60
CA PRO A 55 12.64 -8.49 -8.59
C PRO A 55 14.03 -9.16 -8.59
N GLU A 56 14.85 -8.97 -7.54
CA GLU A 56 16.26 -9.40 -7.47
C GLU A 56 16.45 -10.70 -6.65
N LEU A 57 15.39 -11.48 -6.43
CA LEU A 57 15.47 -12.78 -5.76
C LEU A 57 14.78 -13.91 -6.55
N LEU A 58 14.89 -13.85 -7.88
CA LEU A 58 14.71 -14.99 -8.79
C LEU A 58 16.06 -15.45 -9.32
#